data_AF-A0A930XUY3-F1
#
_entry.id   AF-A0A930XUY3-F1
#
_cell.length_a   1.000
_cell.length_b   1.000
_cell.length_c   1.000
_cell.angle_alpha   90.00
_cell.angle_beta   90.00
_cell.angle_gamma   90.00
#
_symmetry.space_group_name_H-M   'P 1'
#
loop_
_entity.id
_entity.type
_entity.pdbx_description
1 polymer ?
#
loop_
_entity_poly.entity_id
_entity_poly.type
_entity_poly.pdbx_seq_one_letter_code
_entity_poly.pdbx_strand_id
1 'polypeptide(L)'
;MYYRLHVEVIEAIARESTVDVLDKQGIVALMVRAVQNIEQDIQRLDEALEAIAQELHGAYQTYMESLGESLRKQLVLASYHLCTQGYPDRFLALSLSQRQALQQELRHLGQRSQQQLLQFLTPPRPMPKAVPKPPSLLEAMVSGDLSGDLSGDLPDNVLLEEDAGLDHLSLEDDGTGDVAIADLEDLSASLTPYDVVQWRDALEDAIAELLQDMSHEANRLLQRMNMLSSALLEPVLEVASKADMLADASSGPPNLLKLRIEAEGENKNESETAQLVVIHLRLSEIEFSDPIFSLKRAKIRELFAQVSQIGHDYQRVHREKAIAEAEAAWRSSWYEG
;
A
#
# COMPACT_ATOMS: atom_id res chain seq x y z
N MET A 1 -15.04 31.05 -4.98
CA MET A 1 -14.75 32.50 -5.15
C MET A 1 -13.71 32.77 -6.24
N TYR A 2 -12.75 31.87 -6.47
CA TYR A 2 -11.75 31.94 -7.56
C TYR A 2 -12.32 32.04 -8.99
N TYR A 3 -13.47 31.42 -9.26
CA TYR A 3 -14.12 31.43 -10.59
C TYR A 3 -14.58 32.81 -11.09
N ARG A 4 -14.92 33.73 -10.18
CA ARG A 4 -15.43 35.06 -10.59
C ARG A 4 -14.29 35.97 -11.06
N LEU A 5 -13.13 35.87 -10.41
CA LEU A 5 -11.95 36.66 -10.77
C LEU A 5 -11.37 36.26 -12.14
N HIS A 6 -11.28 34.98 -12.48
CA HIS A 6 -10.70 34.58 -13.77
C HIS A 6 -11.57 34.98 -14.97
N VAL A 7 -12.89 34.88 -14.85
CA VAL A 7 -13.82 35.33 -15.90
C VAL A 7 -13.83 36.86 -16.01
N GLU A 8 -13.84 37.58 -14.88
CA GLU A 8 -13.81 39.04 -14.87
C GLU A 8 -12.51 39.62 -15.42
N VAL A 9 -11.37 38.96 -15.21
CA VAL A 9 -10.07 39.37 -15.78
C VAL A 9 -10.04 39.17 -17.30
N ILE A 10 -10.61 38.08 -17.81
CA ILE A 10 -10.71 37.82 -19.25
C ILE A 10 -11.67 38.84 -19.93
N GLU A 11 -12.77 39.21 -19.27
CA GLU A 11 -13.69 40.23 -19.77
C GLU A 11 -13.12 41.65 -19.70
N ALA A 12 -12.28 41.97 -18.71
CA ALA A 12 -11.67 43.28 -18.54
C ALA A 12 -10.65 43.60 -19.66
N ILE A 13 -9.84 42.61 -20.08
CA ILE A 13 -8.82 42.76 -21.12
C ILE A 13 -9.43 43.06 -22.51
N ALA A 14 -10.68 42.63 -22.75
CA ALA A 14 -11.38 42.89 -24.01
C ALA A 14 -11.84 44.35 -24.19
N ARG A 15 -11.85 45.18 -23.15
CA ARG A 15 -12.35 46.58 -23.22
C ARG A 15 -11.30 47.63 -23.58
N GLU A 16 -10.00 47.34 -23.52
CA GLU A 16 -8.94 48.38 -23.59
C GLU A 16 -8.08 48.42 -24.86
N SER A 17 -8.32 47.61 -25.90
CA SER A 17 -7.50 47.66 -27.13
C SER A 17 -8.31 47.72 -28.42
N THR A 18 -8.25 48.87 -29.10
CA THR A 18 -8.95 49.20 -30.36
C THR A 18 -8.24 48.67 -31.62
N VAL A 19 -7.77 47.41 -31.60
CA VAL A 19 -7.30 46.70 -32.80
C VAL A 19 -7.90 45.31 -32.84
N ASP A 20 -8.74 45.11 -33.87
CA ASP A 20 -9.44 43.90 -34.32
C ASP A 20 -10.20 43.08 -33.26
N VAL A 21 -11.38 43.59 -32.89
CA VAL A 21 -12.24 43.07 -31.80
C VAL A 21 -12.91 41.73 -32.17
N LEU A 22 -13.10 41.43 -33.46
CA LEU A 22 -13.81 40.22 -33.91
C LEU A 22 -12.96 38.95 -33.87
N ASP A 23 -11.66 39.05 -34.17
CA ASP A 23 -10.74 37.89 -34.15
C ASP A 23 -10.31 37.54 -32.71
N LYS A 24 -10.09 38.58 -31.87
CA LYS A 24 -9.78 38.41 -30.45
C LYS A 24 -10.92 37.80 -29.64
N GLN A 25 -12.17 38.20 -29.89
CA GLN A 25 -13.33 37.59 -29.23
C GLN A 25 -13.53 36.12 -29.61
N GLY A 26 -13.24 35.75 -30.86
CA GLY A 26 -13.28 34.35 -31.33
C GLY A 26 -12.24 33.48 -30.63
N ILE A 27 -11.01 33.97 -30.49
CA ILE A 27 -9.90 33.26 -29.81
C ILE A 27 -10.20 33.10 -28.31
N VAL A 28 -10.69 34.16 -27.65
CA VAL A 28 -11.07 34.10 -26.22
C VAL A 28 -12.21 33.11 -25.98
N ALA A 29 -13.25 33.11 -26.82
CA ALA A 29 -14.36 32.16 -26.71
C ALA A 29 -13.91 30.70 -26.93
N LEU A 30 -12.96 30.44 -27.83
CA LEU A 30 -12.37 29.12 -28.04
C LEU A 30 -11.55 28.66 -26.83
N MET A 31 -10.77 29.55 -26.21
CA MET A 31 -9.97 29.24 -25.02
C MET A 31 -10.82 28.99 -23.78
N VAL A 32 -11.85 29.81 -23.55
CA VAL A 32 -12.82 29.58 -22.45
C VAL A 32 -13.49 28.22 -22.60
N ARG A 33 -13.85 27.83 -23.83
CA ARG A 33 -14.43 26.51 -24.12
C ARG A 33 -13.43 25.37 -23.92
N ALA A 34 -12.15 25.58 -24.23
CA ALA A 34 -11.09 24.59 -24.00
C ALA A 34 -10.86 24.34 -22.51
N VAL A 35 -10.78 25.39 -21.69
CA VAL A 35 -10.65 25.26 -20.23
C VAL A 35 -11.91 24.61 -19.62
N GLN A 36 -13.10 25.00 -20.06
CA GLN A 36 -14.35 24.36 -19.61
C GLN A 36 -14.41 22.87 -19.96
N ASN A 37 -13.92 22.46 -21.13
CA ASN A 37 -13.85 21.04 -21.49
C ASN A 37 -12.88 20.27 -20.58
N ILE A 38 -11.70 20.85 -20.29
CA ILE A 38 -10.70 20.27 -19.38
C ILE A 38 -11.29 20.11 -17.98
N GLU A 39 -12.01 21.10 -17.47
CA GLU A 39 -12.67 21.01 -16.15
C GLU A 39 -13.76 19.92 -16.11
N GLN A 40 -14.55 19.80 -17.19
CA GLN A 40 -15.52 18.71 -17.30
C GLN A 40 -14.84 17.33 -17.35
N ASP A 41 -13.68 17.22 -17.99
CA ASP A 41 -12.91 15.97 -18.04
C ASP A 41 -12.37 15.60 -16.65
N ILE A 42 -11.85 16.56 -15.88
CA ILE A 42 -11.44 16.32 -14.48
C ILE A 42 -12.64 15.83 -13.66
N GLN A 43 -13.79 16.48 -13.78
CA GLN A 43 -14.99 16.07 -13.03
C GLN A 43 -15.44 14.65 -13.40
N ARG A 44 -15.39 14.28 -14.68
CA ARG A 44 -15.71 12.90 -15.11
C ARG A 44 -14.72 11.88 -14.54
N LEU A 45 -13.44 12.23 -14.47
CA LEU A 45 -12.42 11.36 -13.87
C LEU A 45 -12.63 11.21 -12.36
N ASP A 46 -12.98 12.29 -11.65
CA ASP A 46 -13.33 12.25 -10.22
C ASP A 46 -14.53 11.33 -9.97
N GLU A 47 -15.61 11.46 -10.75
CA GLU A 47 -16.81 10.62 -10.64
C GLU A 47 -16.50 9.14 -10.93
N ALA A 48 -15.70 8.87 -11.97
CA ALA A 48 -15.28 7.52 -12.32
C ALA A 48 -14.40 6.88 -11.24
N LEU A 49 -13.49 7.67 -10.66
CA LEU A 49 -12.62 7.23 -9.58
C LEU A 49 -13.41 6.87 -8.33
N GLU A 50 -14.36 7.71 -7.91
CA GLU A 50 -15.21 7.46 -6.74
C GLU A 50 -16.00 6.16 -6.91
N ALA A 51 -16.55 5.92 -8.11
CA ALA A 51 -17.27 4.69 -8.43
C ALA A 51 -16.36 3.45 -8.32
N ILE A 52 -15.16 3.50 -8.91
CA ILE A 52 -14.19 2.39 -8.83
C ILE A 52 -13.70 2.19 -7.40
N ALA A 53 -13.48 3.27 -6.64
CA ALA A 53 -13.09 3.21 -5.24
C ALA A 53 -14.16 2.50 -4.39
N GLN A 54 -15.44 2.78 -4.64
CA GLN A 54 -16.55 2.08 -3.99
C GLN A 54 -16.61 0.60 -4.37
N GLU A 55 -16.43 0.27 -5.64
CA GLU A 55 -16.37 -1.13 -6.11
C GLU A 55 -15.17 -1.87 -5.50
N LEU A 56 -14.01 -1.23 -5.41
CA LEU A 56 -12.79 -1.79 -4.86
C LEU A 56 -12.93 -2.04 -3.36
N HIS A 57 -13.52 -1.10 -2.62
CA HIS A 57 -13.88 -1.30 -1.22
C HIS A 57 -14.81 -2.51 -1.04
N GLY A 58 -15.84 -2.63 -1.87
CA GLY A 58 -16.74 -3.80 -1.85
C GLY A 58 -16.02 -5.12 -2.18
N ALA A 59 -15.10 -5.11 -3.15
CA ALA A 59 -14.29 -6.27 -3.49
C ALA A 59 -13.42 -6.72 -2.29
N TYR A 60 -12.74 -5.76 -1.63
CA TYR A 60 -11.97 -6.02 -0.42
C TYR A 60 -12.85 -6.50 0.73
N GLN A 61 -14.05 -5.96 0.92
CA GLN A 61 -14.98 -6.44 1.94
C GLN A 61 -15.24 -7.95 1.80
N THR A 62 -15.65 -8.39 0.61
CA THR A 62 -15.95 -9.81 0.41
C THR A 62 -14.69 -10.67 0.50
N TYR A 63 -13.52 -10.14 0.13
CA TYR A 63 -12.24 -10.81 0.27
C TYR A 63 -11.88 -11.02 1.74
N MET A 64 -11.98 -9.96 2.53
CA MET A 64 -11.68 -9.94 3.96
C MET A 64 -12.61 -10.85 4.77
N GLU A 65 -13.90 -10.87 4.44
CA GLU A 65 -14.87 -11.80 5.05
C GLU A 65 -14.44 -13.27 4.84
N SER A 66 -14.08 -13.62 3.60
CA SER A 66 -13.63 -14.98 3.26
C SER A 66 -12.27 -15.30 3.89
N LEU A 67 -11.35 -14.33 3.89
CA LEU A 67 -10.01 -14.46 4.47
C LEU A 67 -10.10 -14.72 5.97
N GLY A 68 -10.93 -13.97 6.70
CA GLY A 68 -11.11 -14.16 8.14
C GLY A 68 -11.64 -15.54 8.51
N GLU A 69 -12.56 -16.10 7.72
CA GLU A 69 -13.04 -17.47 7.92
C GLU A 69 -11.94 -18.52 7.69
N SER A 70 -11.17 -18.37 6.60
CA SER A 70 -10.08 -19.26 6.24
C SER A 70 -8.93 -19.18 7.24
N LEU A 71 -8.57 -17.97 7.68
CA LEU A 71 -7.55 -17.71 8.69
C LEU A 71 -7.85 -18.45 10.01
N ARG A 72 -9.09 -18.40 10.48
CA ARG A 72 -9.52 -19.15 11.68
C ARG A 72 -9.37 -20.67 11.49
N LYS A 73 -9.77 -21.21 10.33
CA LYS A 73 -9.65 -22.64 10.02
C LYS A 73 -8.17 -23.06 9.95
N GLN A 74 -7.34 -22.26 9.28
CA GLN A 74 -5.92 -22.52 9.09
C GLN A 74 -5.14 -22.44 10.41
N LEU A 75 -5.45 -21.48 11.28
CA LEU A 75 -4.85 -21.42 12.62
C LEU A 75 -5.12 -22.71 13.43
N VAL A 76 -6.36 -23.20 13.41
CA VAL A 76 -6.74 -24.44 14.10
C VAL A 76 -6.02 -25.65 13.48
N LEU A 77 -5.92 -25.72 12.15
CA LEU A 77 -5.26 -26.81 11.44
C LEU A 77 -3.75 -26.82 11.69
N ALA A 78 -3.08 -25.67 11.60
CA ALA A 78 -1.67 -25.51 11.91
C ALA A 78 -1.38 -25.91 13.37
N SER A 79 -2.20 -25.44 14.30
CA SER A 79 -2.09 -25.81 15.72
C SER A 79 -2.28 -27.31 15.94
N TYR A 80 -3.24 -27.93 15.24
CA TYR A 80 -3.45 -29.37 15.28
C TYR A 80 -2.21 -30.13 14.80
N HIS A 81 -1.65 -29.76 13.64
CA HIS A 81 -0.44 -30.39 13.12
C HIS A 81 0.76 -30.18 14.04
N LEU A 82 0.94 -28.99 14.59
CA LEU A 82 2.01 -28.73 15.56
C LEU A 82 1.86 -29.62 16.81
N CYS A 83 0.65 -29.73 17.36
CA CYS A 83 0.42 -30.51 18.57
C CYS A 83 0.54 -32.03 18.34
N THR A 84 0.13 -32.52 17.17
CA THR A 84 0.05 -33.97 16.90
C THR A 84 1.25 -34.53 16.15
N GLN A 85 1.95 -33.71 15.37
CA GLN A 85 3.09 -34.13 14.55
C GLN A 85 4.39 -33.43 14.98
N GLY A 86 4.32 -32.19 15.45
CA GLY A 86 5.49 -31.47 15.96
C GLY A 86 5.88 -31.91 17.38
N TYR A 87 4.92 -31.88 18.31
CA TYR A 87 5.17 -32.15 19.73
C TYR A 87 4.11 -33.06 20.39
N PRO A 88 3.92 -34.30 19.88
CA PRO A 88 2.90 -35.22 20.40
C PRO A 88 3.09 -35.53 21.89
N ASP A 89 4.32 -35.79 22.34
CA ASP A 89 4.60 -36.15 23.74
C ASP A 89 4.28 -35.00 24.70
N ARG A 90 4.59 -33.76 24.31
CA ARG A 90 4.26 -32.57 25.10
C ARG A 90 2.75 -32.36 25.19
N PHE A 91 2.03 -32.56 24.08
CA PHE A 91 0.58 -32.47 24.07
C PHE A 91 -0.07 -33.56 24.95
N LEU A 92 0.46 -34.79 24.91
CA LEU A 92 0.00 -35.90 25.75
C LEU A 92 0.33 -35.69 27.23
N ALA A 93 1.39 -34.95 27.55
CA ALA A 93 1.71 -34.57 28.93
C ALA A 93 0.72 -33.54 29.52
N LEU A 94 0.00 -32.78 28.70
CA LEU A 94 -1.03 -31.85 29.16
C LEU A 94 -2.23 -32.59 29.77
N SER A 95 -2.79 -32.02 30.83
CA SER A 95 -4.06 -32.47 31.40
C SER A 95 -5.23 -32.22 30.43
N LEU A 96 -6.36 -32.90 30.65
CA LEU A 96 -7.57 -32.66 29.82
C LEU A 96 -8.01 -31.19 29.85
N SER A 97 -7.97 -30.54 31.01
CA SER A 97 -8.34 -29.12 31.14
C SER A 97 -7.36 -28.20 30.40
N GLN A 98 -6.06 -28.49 30.43
CA GLN A 98 -5.06 -27.73 29.68
C GLN A 98 -5.25 -27.87 28.17
N ARG A 99 -5.55 -29.09 27.68
CA ARG A 99 -5.84 -29.31 26.25
C ARG A 99 -7.09 -28.55 25.82
N GLN A 100 -8.14 -28.54 26.64
CA GLN A 100 -9.38 -27.79 26.39
C GLN A 100 -9.11 -26.28 26.36
N ALA A 101 -8.36 -25.76 27.34
CA ALA A 101 -7.99 -24.35 27.41
C ALA A 101 -7.19 -23.93 26.18
N LEU A 102 -6.16 -24.69 25.78
CA LEU A 102 -5.35 -24.41 24.59
C LEU A 102 -6.23 -24.31 23.33
N GLN A 103 -7.15 -25.26 23.13
CA GLN A 103 -8.04 -25.26 21.97
C GLN A 103 -9.03 -24.09 21.99
N GLN A 104 -9.53 -23.70 23.15
CA GLN A 104 -10.44 -22.55 23.30
C GLN A 104 -9.72 -21.23 23.02
N GLU A 105 -8.55 -21.02 23.61
CA GLU A 105 -7.73 -19.81 23.41
C GLU A 105 -7.34 -19.62 21.95
N LEU A 106 -6.89 -20.68 21.25
CA LEU A 106 -6.59 -20.61 19.81
C LEU A 106 -7.82 -20.25 18.96
N ARG A 107 -9.01 -20.76 19.32
CA ARG A 107 -10.27 -20.41 18.63
C ARG A 107 -10.65 -18.95 18.88
N HIS A 108 -10.49 -18.48 20.12
CA HIS A 108 -10.75 -17.08 20.47
C HIS A 108 -9.78 -16.14 19.76
N LEU A 109 -8.50 -16.49 19.66
CA LEU A 109 -7.51 -15.75 18.87
C LEU A 109 -7.96 -15.62 17.40
N GLY A 110 -8.38 -16.73 16.78
CA GLY A 110 -8.89 -16.70 15.41
C GLY A 110 -10.16 -15.85 15.25
N GLN A 111 -11.09 -15.91 16.20
CA GLN A 111 -12.32 -15.08 16.18
C GLN A 111 -12.02 -13.59 16.33
N ARG A 112 -11.15 -13.21 17.28
CA ARG A 112 -10.76 -11.82 17.50
C ARG A 112 -10.07 -11.26 16.25
N SER A 113 -9.16 -12.03 15.66
CA SER A 113 -8.42 -11.58 14.49
C SER A 113 -9.31 -11.42 13.26
N GLN A 114 -10.29 -12.30 13.07
CA GLN A 114 -11.33 -12.13 12.05
C GLN A 114 -12.10 -10.80 12.23
N GLN A 115 -12.40 -10.39 13.47
CA GLN A 115 -13.06 -9.11 13.73
C GLN A 115 -12.13 -7.93 13.46
N GLN A 116 -10.85 -8.01 13.84
CA GLN A 116 -9.85 -6.97 13.57
C GLN A 116 -9.65 -6.73 12.07
N LEU A 117 -9.61 -7.81 11.29
CA LEU A 117 -9.45 -7.74 9.84
C LEU A 117 -10.54 -6.87 9.17
N LEU A 118 -11.80 -7.01 9.61
CA LEU A 118 -12.91 -6.17 9.13
C LEU A 118 -12.87 -4.73 9.67
N GLN A 119 -12.19 -4.47 10.79
CA GLN A 119 -12.03 -3.10 11.33
C GLN A 119 -11.01 -2.28 10.54
N PHE A 120 -10.03 -2.94 9.90
CA PHE A 120 -9.09 -2.27 9.01
C PHE A 120 -9.74 -1.79 7.71
N LEU A 121 -10.88 -2.36 7.33
CA LEU A 121 -11.62 -1.95 6.16
C LEU A 121 -12.35 -0.63 6.40
N THR A 122 -11.63 0.46 6.17
CA THR A 122 -12.21 1.81 6.06
C THR A 122 -12.40 2.17 4.58
N PRO A 123 -13.34 3.05 4.22
CA PRO A 123 -13.39 3.59 2.86
C PRO A 123 -12.14 4.41 2.54
N PRO A 124 -11.70 4.46 1.26
CA PRO A 124 -10.67 5.40 0.80
C PRO A 124 -11.05 6.83 1.19
N ARG A 125 -10.06 7.63 1.60
CA ARG A 125 -10.28 9.03 1.99
C ARG A 125 -9.21 9.91 1.36
N PRO A 126 -9.56 11.14 0.95
CA PRO A 126 -8.59 12.14 0.54
C PRO A 126 -7.57 12.37 1.66
N MET A 127 -6.28 12.23 1.35
CA MET A 127 -5.23 12.57 2.31
C MET A 127 -4.99 14.08 2.32
N PRO A 128 -4.67 14.68 3.48
CA PRO A 128 -4.23 16.07 3.53
C PRO A 128 -3.03 16.24 2.60
N LYS A 129 -3.03 17.29 1.77
CA LYS A 129 -1.91 17.65 0.89
C LYS A 129 -0.67 18.07 1.70
N ALA A 130 -0.03 17.13 2.38
CA ALA A 130 1.31 17.28 2.90
C ALA A 130 2.29 16.97 1.76
N VAL A 131 3.34 17.79 1.65
CA VAL A 131 4.40 17.80 0.61
C VAL A 131 4.61 16.43 -0.04
N PRO A 132 4.59 16.33 -1.38
CA PRO A 132 4.75 15.06 -2.08
C PRO A 132 6.10 14.45 -1.71
N LYS A 133 6.08 13.31 -1.01
CA LYS A 133 7.22 12.40 -1.05
C LYS A 133 7.22 11.83 -2.47
N PRO A 134 8.34 11.90 -3.21
CA PRO A 134 8.39 11.48 -4.60
C PRO A 134 7.93 10.01 -4.75
N PRO A 135 7.35 9.66 -5.91
CA PRO A 135 6.47 8.51 -6.03
C PRO A 135 7.25 7.20 -6.17
N SER A 136 7.30 6.39 -5.11
CA SER A 136 7.90 5.04 -5.17
C SER A 136 7.07 4.01 -5.95
N LEU A 137 5.85 4.33 -6.38
CA LEU A 137 5.01 3.44 -7.22
C LEU A 137 4.64 4.05 -8.59
N LEU A 138 4.40 5.35 -8.67
CA LEU A 138 4.05 5.99 -9.94
C LEU A 138 5.26 6.08 -10.90
N GLU A 139 6.48 6.29 -10.39
CA GLU A 139 7.71 6.18 -11.21
C GLU A 139 8.07 4.73 -11.57
N ALA A 140 7.76 3.77 -10.68
CA ALA A 140 7.95 2.35 -10.96
C ALA A 140 7.02 1.85 -12.09
N MET A 141 5.80 2.40 -12.18
CA MET A 141 4.86 2.08 -13.26
C MET A 141 5.18 2.79 -14.58
N VAL A 142 5.90 3.92 -14.55
CA VAL A 142 6.42 4.61 -15.75
C VAL A 142 7.73 3.99 -16.27
N SER A 143 8.43 3.22 -15.44
CA SER A 143 9.70 2.55 -15.81
C SER A 143 9.54 1.08 -16.23
N GLY A 144 8.32 0.55 -16.22
CA GLY A 144 8.01 -0.85 -16.57
C GLY A 144 7.76 -1.03 -18.06
N ASP A 145 8.85 -1.22 -18.80
CA ASP A 145 8.91 -1.73 -20.16
C ASP A 145 7.95 -2.93 -20.38
N LEU A 146 6.91 -2.70 -21.19
CA LEU A 146 6.07 -3.75 -21.75
C LEU A 146 6.10 -3.68 -23.27
N SER A 147 7.27 -3.89 -23.87
CA SER A 147 7.36 -4.60 -25.16
C SER A 147 8.78 -5.04 -25.54
N GLY A 148 9.05 -6.35 -25.52
CA GLY A 148 9.92 -6.99 -26.52
C GLY A 148 11.11 -7.79 -26.01
N ASP A 149 10.97 -9.10 -26.01
CA ASP A 149 12.06 -10.09 -26.02
C ASP A 149 13.03 -9.82 -27.19
N LEU A 150 14.31 -9.54 -26.90
CA LEU A 150 15.45 -9.81 -27.79
C LEU A 150 16.73 -10.03 -26.98
N SER A 151 17.27 -11.24 -27.12
CA SER A 151 18.64 -11.61 -26.84
C SER A 151 19.67 -10.61 -27.40
N GLY A 152 20.67 -10.23 -26.58
CA GLY A 152 21.83 -9.47 -27.03
C GLY A 152 22.72 -9.04 -25.86
N ASP A 153 23.99 -9.39 -25.95
CA ASP A 153 25.07 -9.24 -24.95
C ASP A 153 25.12 -7.90 -24.18
N LEU A 154 25.46 -7.99 -22.89
CA LEU A 154 25.93 -6.85 -22.09
C LEU A 154 27.33 -6.43 -22.55
N PRO A 155 27.61 -5.12 -22.74
CA PRO A 155 28.96 -4.62 -22.70
C PRO A 155 29.34 -4.24 -21.25
N ASP A 156 30.48 -4.80 -20.82
CA ASP A 156 31.26 -4.33 -19.68
C ASP A 156 31.69 -2.85 -19.87
N ASN A 157 31.90 -2.17 -18.74
CA ASN A 157 32.35 -0.79 -18.52
C ASN A 157 31.30 0.33 -18.64
N VAL A 158 30.86 0.84 -17.48
CA VAL A 158 30.94 2.28 -17.20
C VAL A 158 31.42 2.49 -15.76
N LEU A 159 32.54 3.21 -15.66
CA LEU A 159 33.24 3.61 -14.45
C LEU A 159 32.45 4.64 -13.64
N LEU A 160 32.54 4.50 -12.33
CA LEU A 160 32.20 5.54 -11.35
C LEU A 160 33.30 6.62 -11.37
N GLU A 161 32.92 7.88 -11.54
CA GLU A 161 33.74 9.00 -11.09
C GLU A 161 32.90 9.93 -10.20
N GLU A 162 33.44 10.16 -9.00
CA GLU A 162 33.03 11.11 -7.98
C GLU A 162 33.54 12.52 -8.31
N ASP A 163 32.93 13.49 -7.61
CA ASP A 163 33.49 14.77 -7.17
C ASP A 163 33.40 16.00 -8.10
N ALA A 164 32.61 16.99 -7.64
CA ALA A 164 33.06 18.38 -7.53
C ALA A 164 32.06 19.18 -6.66
N GLY A 165 32.54 19.66 -5.51
CA GLY A 165 31.81 20.49 -4.55
C GLY A 165 31.61 21.98 -4.94
N LEU A 166 31.35 22.78 -3.89
CA LEU A 166 31.00 24.22 -3.79
C LEU A 166 29.50 24.41 -3.42
N ASP A 167 29.09 25.20 -2.43
CA ASP A 167 29.80 25.97 -1.43
C ASP A 167 28.83 26.32 -0.29
N HIS A 168 29.40 26.58 0.89
CA HIS A 168 28.77 26.89 2.16
C HIS A 168 28.22 28.34 2.21
N LEU A 169 26.93 28.57 2.47
CA LEU A 169 26.47 29.78 3.19
C LEU A 169 25.19 29.53 4.01
N SER A 170 25.39 29.51 5.32
CA SER A 170 24.42 29.68 6.41
C SER A 170 23.72 31.05 6.33
N LEU A 171 22.41 31.08 6.59
CA LEU A 171 21.72 32.29 7.05
C LEU A 171 20.82 31.98 8.25
N GLU A 172 20.93 32.88 9.20
CA GLU A 172 20.47 32.82 10.58
C GLU A 172 18.97 33.12 10.70
N ASP A 173 18.45 32.61 11.81
CA ASP A 173 17.19 32.92 12.48
C ASP A 173 17.07 34.42 12.80
N ASP A 174 16.03 35.07 12.29
CA ASP A 174 15.52 36.33 12.84
C ASP A 174 13.97 36.34 12.82
N GLY A 175 13.39 36.15 13.99
CA GLY A 175 12.52 37.16 14.57
C GLY A 175 11.17 37.45 13.91
N THR A 176 10.15 36.74 14.40
CA THR A 176 8.80 37.28 14.67
C THR A 176 8.05 37.95 13.51
N GLY A 177 7.29 37.14 12.78
CA GLY A 177 6.16 37.60 11.97
C GLY A 177 5.04 36.58 12.08
N ASP A 178 3.99 36.95 12.80
CA ASP A 178 2.67 36.33 12.88
C ASP A 178 2.28 35.56 11.59
N VAL A 179 2.54 34.25 11.55
CA VAL A 179 1.89 33.37 10.58
C VAL A 179 0.74 32.75 11.31
N ALA A 180 -0.40 33.42 11.16
CA ALA A 180 -1.70 32.90 11.51
C ALA A 180 -1.75 31.41 11.19
N ILE A 181 -2.05 30.64 12.23
CA ILE A 181 -2.39 29.22 12.19
C ILE A 181 -3.34 29.03 11.01
N ALA A 182 -2.82 28.46 9.92
CA ALA A 182 -3.59 28.03 8.76
C ALA A 182 -4.35 26.76 9.17
N ASP A 183 -5.36 26.95 10.01
CA ASP A 183 -6.35 25.95 10.34
C ASP A 183 -7.59 26.17 9.47
N LEU A 184 -8.00 25.07 8.80
CA LEU A 184 -9.37 24.76 8.39
C LEU A 184 -9.87 25.22 7.00
N GLU A 185 -9.10 24.98 5.93
CA GLU A 185 -9.70 24.84 4.59
C GLU A 185 -9.06 23.69 3.79
N ASP A 186 -9.52 22.45 4.02
CA ASP A 186 -9.80 21.52 2.92
C ASP A 186 -10.75 20.40 3.37
N LEU A 187 -11.98 20.75 3.78
CA LEU A 187 -13.09 19.79 3.91
C LEU A 187 -13.69 19.41 2.54
N SER A 188 -12.98 19.73 1.45
CA SER A 188 -13.44 19.63 0.05
C SER A 188 -12.43 18.96 -0.87
N ALA A 189 -11.41 18.29 -0.35
CA ALA A 189 -10.48 17.55 -1.20
C ALA A 189 -11.23 16.38 -1.88
N SER A 190 -11.23 16.36 -3.22
CA SER A 190 -11.70 15.20 -3.99
C SER A 190 -10.75 14.03 -3.79
N LEU A 191 -11.27 12.81 -3.89
CA LEU A 191 -10.46 11.60 -3.86
C LEU A 191 -9.51 11.62 -5.07
N THR A 192 -8.24 11.32 -4.84
CA THR A 192 -7.26 11.20 -5.92
C THR A 192 -6.86 9.74 -6.15
N PRO A 193 -6.35 9.38 -7.34
CA PRO A 193 -5.87 8.02 -7.59
C PRO A 193 -4.77 7.61 -6.59
N TYR A 194 -3.94 8.56 -6.15
CA TYR A 194 -2.91 8.36 -5.14
C TYR A 194 -3.51 7.93 -3.78
N ASP A 195 -4.61 8.56 -3.36
CA ASP A 195 -5.29 8.19 -2.11
C ASP A 195 -5.78 6.74 -2.14
N VAL A 196 -6.28 6.29 -3.29
CA VAL A 196 -6.74 4.90 -3.48
C VAL A 196 -5.57 3.91 -3.45
N VAL A 197 -4.42 4.25 -4.04
CA VAL A 197 -3.20 3.43 -3.96
C VAL A 197 -2.74 3.30 -2.52
N GLN A 198 -2.62 4.42 -1.81
CA GLN A 198 -2.15 4.42 -0.42
C GLN A 198 -3.11 3.69 0.51
N TRP A 199 -4.42 3.86 0.31
CA TRP A 199 -5.42 3.11 1.03
C TRP A 199 -5.28 1.60 0.83
N ARG A 200 -5.05 1.15 -0.41
CA ARG A 200 -4.82 -0.27 -0.72
C ARG A 200 -3.57 -0.79 -0.02
N ASP A 201 -2.45 -0.05 -0.13
CA ASP A 201 -1.17 -0.48 0.42
C ASP A 201 -1.24 -0.59 1.94
N ALA A 202 -1.82 0.41 2.62
CA ALA A 202 -2.07 0.35 4.05
C ALA A 202 -2.96 -0.85 4.45
N LEU A 203 -3.91 -1.23 3.61
CA LEU A 203 -4.78 -2.37 3.87
C LEU A 203 -4.04 -3.72 3.72
N GLU A 204 -3.21 -3.86 2.69
CA GLU A 204 -2.38 -5.07 2.49
C GLU A 204 -1.32 -5.21 3.59
N ASP A 205 -0.69 -4.09 3.99
CA ASP A 205 0.26 -4.05 5.11
C ASP A 205 -0.43 -4.45 6.42
N ALA A 206 -1.62 -3.92 6.70
CA ALA A 206 -2.40 -4.29 7.89
C ALA A 206 -2.80 -5.77 7.90
N ILE A 207 -3.09 -6.38 6.74
CA ILE A 207 -3.30 -7.83 6.64
C ILE A 207 -2.02 -8.56 7.02
N ALA A 208 -0.88 -8.21 6.43
CA ALA A 208 0.39 -8.87 6.70
C ALA A 208 0.78 -8.78 8.18
N GLU A 209 0.70 -7.59 8.77
CA GLU A 209 0.96 -7.36 10.21
C GLU A 209 0.03 -8.21 11.09
N LEU A 210 -1.26 -8.31 10.76
CA LEU A 210 -2.20 -9.14 11.51
C LEU A 210 -1.80 -10.62 11.49
N LEU A 211 -1.42 -11.17 10.33
CA LEU A 211 -0.98 -12.58 10.24
C LEU A 211 0.29 -12.81 11.08
N GLN A 212 1.22 -11.86 11.06
CA GLN A 212 2.42 -11.92 11.87
C GLN A 212 2.07 -11.90 13.36
N ASP A 213 1.28 -10.93 13.82
CA ASP A 213 0.85 -10.81 15.22
C ASP A 213 0.12 -12.07 15.71
N MET A 214 -0.78 -12.61 14.89
CA MET A 214 -1.46 -13.87 15.18
C MET A 214 -0.48 -15.03 15.34
N SER A 215 0.54 -15.11 14.47
CA SER A 215 1.57 -16.14 14.56
C SER A 215 2.38 -16.00 15.85
N HIS A 216 2.81 -14.79 16.19
CA HIS A 216 3.51 -14.52 17.46
C HIS A 216 2.65 -14.89 18.67
N GLU A 217 1.39 -14.48 18.70
CA GLU A 217 0.50 -14.73 19.82
C GLU A 217 0.15 -16.22 19.98
N ALA A 218 -0.10 -16.92 18.88
CA ALA A 218 -0.34 -18.37 18.89
C ALA A 218 0.89 -19.13 19.43
N ASN A 219 2.10 -18.74 19.01
CA ASN A 219 3.33 -19.36 19.50
C ASN A 219 3.59 -19.03 20.98
N ARG A 220 3.35 -17.79 21.42
CA ARG A 220 3.45 -17.42 22.85
C ARG A 220 2.43 -18.18 23.70
N LEU A 221 1.22 -18.42 23.20
CA LEU A 221 0.23 -19.28 23.85
C LEU A 221 0.74 -20.72 23.98
N LEU A 222 1.28 -21.30 22.90
CA LEU A 222 1.86 -22.64 22.92
C LEU A 222 3.04 -22.74 23.89
N GLN A 223 3.91 -21.72 23.94
CA GLN A 223 5.01 -21.64 24.90
C GLN A 223 4.52 -21.62 26.35
N ARG A 224 3.53 -20.78 26.69
CA ARG A 224 2.94 -20.74 28.04
C ARG A 224 2.35 -22.08 28.47
N MET A 225 1.87 -22.87 27.50
CA MET A 225 1.34 -24.21 27.73
C MET A 225 2.43 -25.29 27.69
N ASN A 226 3.72 -24.94 27.72
CA ASN A 226 4.87 -25.85 27.64
C ASN A 226 4.90 -26.71 26.36
N MET A 227 4.22 -26.29 25.30
CA MET A 227 4.29 -26.94 23.99
C MET A 227 5.60 -26.58 23.27
N LEU A 228 6.04 -25.32 23.39
CA LEU A 228 7.29 -24.82 22.81
C LEU A 228 8.35 -24.57 23.90
N SER A 229 9.62 -24.81 23.58
CA SER A 229 10.72 -24.46 24.49
C SER A 229 10.91 -22.94 24.51
N SER A 230 11.22 -22.36 25.66
CA SER A 230 11.36 -20.91 25.83
C SER A 230 12.69 -20.34 25.31
N ALA A 231 13.71 -21.18 25.18
CA ALA A 231 14.98 -20.78 24.60
C ALA A 231 14.77 -20.59 23.09
N LEU A 232 14.95 -19.36 22.60
CA LEU A 232 15.05 -18.99 21.19
C LEU A 232 13.76 -18.67 20.43
N LEU A 233 12.59 -18.54 21.07
CA LEU A 233 11.35 -18.24 20.34
C LEU A 233 11.37 -16.86 19.66
N GLU A 234 11.75 -15.80 20.37
CA GLU A 234 11.71 -14.43 19.81
C GLU A 234 12.69 -14.23 18.64
N PRO A 235 13.98 -14.64 18.74
CA PRO A 235 14.92 -14.55 17.62
C PRO A 235 14.47 -15.39 16.42
N VAL A 236 13.84 -16.54 16.65
CA VAL A 236 13.29 -17.39 15.59
C VAL A 236 12.12 -16.72 14.88
N LEU A 237 11.22 -16.08 15.62
CA LEU A 237 10.08 -15.39 15.00
C LEU A 237 10.55 -14.18 14.19
N GLU A 238 11.60 -13.49 14.63
CA GLU A 238 12.23 -12.40 13.86
C GLU A 238 12.95 -12.91 12.59
N VAL A 239 13.56 -14.10 12.65
CA VAL A 239 14.11 -14.75 11.45
C VAL A 239 12.98 -15.21 10.52
N ALA A 240 11.88 -15.74 11.05
CA ALA A 240 10.72 -16.17 10.27
C ALA A 240 10.07 -15.02 9.51
N SER A 241 9.92 -13.85 10.14
CA SER A 241 9.38 -12.65 9.48
C SER A 241 10.28 -12.13 8.35
N LYS A 242 11.60 -12.36 8.45
CA LYS A 242 12.56 -12.03 7.39
C LYS A 242 12.68 -13.12 6.32
N ALA A 243 12.43 -14.37 6.69
CA ALA A 243 12.56 -15.54 5.82
C ALA A 243 11.43 -15.70 4.80
N ASP A 244 10.31 -14.98 4.93
CA ASP A 244 9.32 -14.88 3.85
C ASP A 244 9.93 -14.32 2.55
N MET A 245 11.11 -13.66 2.61
CA MET A 245 11.89 -13.23 1.44
C MET A 245 12.74 -14.33 0.79
N LEU A 246 13.02 -15.43 1.50
CA LEU A 246 13.83 -16.55 1.03
C LEU A 246 12.93 -17.74 0.77
N ALA A 247 12.25 -17.70 -0.38
CA ALA A 247 11.36 -18.73 -0.87
C ALA A 247 12.07 -20.09 -1.00
N ASP A 248 12.13 -20.86 0.10
CA ASP A 248 12.38 -22.31 0.11
C ASP A 248 12.01 -22.90 1.49
N ALA A 249 10.72 -22.88 1.81
CA ALA A 249 10.14 -23.67 2.90
C ALA A 249 8.94 -24.46 2.40
N SER A 250 9.16 -25.24 1.34
CA SER A 250 8.13 -26.04 0.62
C SER A 250 8.02 -27.50 1.09
N SER A 251 8.60 -27.86 2.25
CA SER A 251 8.50 -29.22 2.81
C SER A 251 7.95 -29.22 4.23
N GLY A 252 6.66 -28.95 4.38
CA GLY A 252 5.95 -28.98 5.66
C GLY A 252 4.44 -28.86 5.51
N PRO A 253 3.67 -29.17 6.57
CA PRO A 253 2.26 -28.80 6.62
C PRO A 253 2.12 -27.28 6.47
N PRO A 254 1.01 -26.80 5.87
CA PRO A 254 0.81 -25.37 5.65
C PRO A 254 0.79 -24.62 6.98
N ASN A 255 1.24 -23.38 6.93
CA ASN A 255 1.31 -22.41 8.01
C ASN A 255 2.19 -22.83 9.20
N LEU A 256 3.17 -23.71 8.95
CA LEU A 256 4.18 -24.14 9.92
C LEU A 256 5.58 -23.92 9.36
N LEU A 257 6.46 -23.39 10.19
CA LEU A 257 7.88 -23.25 9.89
C LEU A 257 8.68 -24.26 10.71
N LYS A 258 9.50 -25.07 10.02
CA LYS A 258 10.43 -26.03 10.63
C LYS A 258 11.85 -25.50 10.51
N LEU A 259 12.49 -25.26 11.65
CA LEU A 259 13.86 -24.76 11.72
C LEU A 259 14.77 -25.79 12.38
N ARG A 260 15.98 -25.92 11.85
CA ARG A 260 17.05 -26.70 12.48
C ARG A 260 17.95 -25.72 13.20
N ILE A 261 18.10 -25.89 14.50
CA ILE A 261 18.95 -25.05 15.34
C ILE A 261 20.18 -25.90 15.68
N GLU A 262 21.35 -25.41 15.31
CA GLU A 262 22.62 -25.96 15.76
C GLU A 262 22.90 -25.38 17.15
N ALA A 263 22.78 -26.20 18.20
CA ALA A 263 23.27 -25.80 19.51
C ALA A 263 24.79 -26.04 19.53
N GLU A 264 25.57 -24.97 19.69
CA GLU A 264 27.01 -25.11 19.99
C GLU A 264 27.15 -25.73 21.39
N GLY A 265 27.37 -27.04 21.43
CA GLY A 265 27.82 -27.71 22.65
C GLY A 265 29.26 -27.35 22.98
N GLU A 266 29.60 -27.24 24.27
CA GLU A 266 30.97 -27.00 24.75
C GLU A 266 31.99 -28.08 24.30
N ASN A 267 31.53 -29.21 23.75
CA ASN A 267 32.34 -30.26 23.15
C ASN A 267 32.20 -30.27 21.61
N LYS A 268 33.32 -30.04 20.91
CA LYS A 268 33.46 -29.91 19.44
C LYS A 268 32.93 -31.06 18.55
N ASN A 269 32.37 -32.14 19.11
CA ASN A 269 32.09 -33.37 18.36
C ASN A 269 30.63 -33.86 18.36
N GLU A 270 29.70 -33.19 19.04
CA GLU A 270 28.27 -33.53 18.94
C GLU A 270 27.45 -32.25 18.81
N SER A 271 27.22 -31.82 17.56
CA SER A 271 26.20 -30.82 17.26
C SER A 271 24.83 -31.47 17.47
N GLU A 272 24.21 -31.29 18.63
CA GLU A 272 22.80 -31.63 18.82
C GLU A 272 21.96 -30.66 17.98
N THR A 273 21.55 -31.09 16.78
CA THR A 273 20.63 -30.33 15.95
C THR A 273 19.23 -30.43 16.53
N ALA A 274 18.78 -29.40 17.25
CA ALA A 274 17.41 -29.33 17.74
C ALA A 274 16.47 -28.89 16.60
N GLN A 275 15.38 -29.61 16.39
CA GLN A 275 14.34 -29.21 15.44
C GLN A 275 13.27 -28.41 16.17
N LEU A 276 13.00 -27.19 15.71
CA LEU A 276 11.94 -26.33 16.22
C LEU A 276 10.85 -26.18 15.16
N VAL A 277 9.62 -26.52 15.52
CA VAL A 277 8.42 -26.29 14.72
C VAL A 277 7.59 -25.18 15.36
N VAL A 278 7.23 -24.15 14.60
CA VAL A 278 6.42 -23.01 15.05
C VAL A 278 5.29 -22.73 14.07
N ILE A 279 4.24 -22.05 14.53
CA ILE A 279 3.16 -21.53 13.67
C ILE A 279 3.69 -20.30 12.94
N HIS A 280 3.57 -20.28 11.62
CA HIS A 280 3.88 -19.12 10.78
C HIS A 280 2.79 -19.01 9.72
N LEU A 281 1.78 -18.19 9.98
CA LEU A 281 0.63 -18.01 9.09
C LEU A 281 1.08 -17.22 7.85
N ARG A 282 0.94 -17.82 6.66
CA ARG A 282 1.36 -17.22 5.39
C ARG A 282 0.14 -16.93 4.53
N LEU A 283 0.02 -15.69 4.05
CA LEU A 283 -1.13 -15.28 3.24
C LEU A 283 -1.29 -16.14 1.99
N SER A 284 -0.18 -16.44 1.31
CA SER A 284 -0.16 -17.27 0.11
C SER A 284 -0.71 -18.69 0.34
N GLU A 285 -0.42 -19.31 1.48
CA GLU A 285 -0.92 -20.66 1.81
C GLU A 285 -2.40 -20.64 2.20
N ILE A 286 -2.84 -19.58 2.88
CA ILE A 286 -4.25 -19.41 3.24
C ILE A 286 -5.08 -19.18 1.97
N GLU A 287 -4.61 -18.33 1.05
CA GLU A 287 -5.28 -18.09 -0.22
C GLU A 287 -5.26 -19.32 -1.14
N PHE A 288 -4.14 -20.05 -1.18
CA PHE A 288 -4.04 -21.27 -2.00
C PHE A 288 -4.97 -22.39 -1.52
N SER A 289 -5.41 -22.34 -0.26
CA SER A 289 -6.32 -23.36 0.28
C SER A 289 -7.73 -23.33 -0.32
N ASP A 290 -8.15 -22.23 -0.95
CA ASP A 290 -9.47 -22.11 -1.57
C ASP A 290 -9.40 -21.33 -2.91
N PRO A 291 -9.81 -21.92 -4.04
CA PRO A 291 -9.85 -21.26 -5.35
C PRO A 291 -10.63 -19.93 -5.40
N ILE A 292 -11.55 -19.69 -4.45
CA ILE A 292 -12.30 -18.45 -4.37
C ILE A 292 -11.41 -17.21 -4.23
N PHE A 293 -10.24 -17.35 -3.60
CA PHE A 293 -9.30 -16.24 -3.40
C PHE A 293 -8.65 -15.81 -4.71
N SER A 294 -8.36 -16.74 -5.62
CA SER A 294 -7.84 -16.41 -6.96
C SER A 294 -8.81 -15.53 -7.75
N LEU A 295 -10.12 -15.83 -7.65
CA LEU A 295 -11.18 -15.04 -8.29
C LEU A 295 -11.29 -13.63 -7.66
N LYS A 296 -11.29 -13.56 -6.33
CA LYS A 296 -11.37 -12.29 -5.59
C LYS A 296 -10.15 -11.40 -5.85
N ARG A 297 -8.93 -11.97 -5.83
CA ARG A 297 -7.68 -11.28 -6.18
C ARG A 297 -7.66 -10.82 -7.64
N ALA A 298 -8.20 -11.61 -8.56
CA ALA A 298 -8.33 -11.18 -9.96
C ALA A 298 -9.23 -9.94 -10.09
N LYS A 299 -10.39 -9.91 -9.42
CA LYS A 299 -11.29 -8.74 -9.42
C LYS A 299 -10.63 -7.50 -8.80
N ILE A 300 -9.91 -7.65 -7.69
CA ILE A 300 -9.17 -6.55 -7.06
C ILE A 300 -8.12 -5.99 -8.03
N ARG A 301 -7.33 -6.85 -8.69
CA ARG A 301 -6.32 -6.44 -9.68
C ARG A 301 -6.94 -5.74 -10.89
N GLU A 302 -8.07 -6.24 -11.38
CA GLU A 302 -8.80 -5.62 -12.50
C GLU A 302 -9.26 -4.19 -12.15
N LEU A 303 -9.89 -4.01 -11.00
CA LEU A 303 -10.32 -2.70 -10.53
C LEU A 303 -9.13 -1.76 -10.32
N PHE A 304 -8.03 -2.26 -9.76
CA PHE A 304 -6.83 -1.45 -9.56
C PHE A 304 -6.15 -1.03 -10.88
N ALA A 305 -6.20 -1.87 -11.91
CA ALA A 305 -5.74 -1.49 -13.25
C ALA A 305 -6.54 -0.30 -13.79
N GLN A 306 -7.85 -0.24 -13.51
CA GLN A 306 -8.69 0.90 -13.88
C GLN A 306 -8.32 2.17 -13.09
N VAL A 307 -8.03 2.04 -11.78
CA VAL A 307 -7.51 3.17 -10.96
C VAL A 307 -6.21 3.70 -11.56
N SER A 308 -5.31 2.81 -11.99
CA SER A 308 -4.03 3.18 -12.59
C SER A 308 -4.23 3.93 -13.91
N GLN A 309 -5.16 3.46 -14.74
CA GLN A 309 -5.53 4.14 -15.99
C GLN A 309 -6.09 5.54 -15.73
N ILE A 310 -7.01 5.68 -14.76
CA ILE A 310 -7.51 7.00 -14.34
C ILE A 310 -6.36 7.87 -13.84
N GLY A 311 -5.40 7.32 -13.10
CA GLY A 311 -4.20 8.03 -12.67
C GLY A 311 -3.42 8.68 -13.83
N HIS A 312 -3.20 7.93 -14.90
CA HIS A 312 -2.53 8.47 -16.11
C HIS A 312 -3.37 9.56 -16.78
N ASP A 313 -4.68 9.37 -16.90
CA ASP A 313 -5.57 10.38 -17.47
C ASP A 313 -5.64 11.64 -16.62
N TYR A 314 -5.63 11.50 -15.29
CA TYR A 314 -5.58 12.61 -14.33
C TYR A 314 -4.33 13.47 -14.57
N GLN A 315 -3.16 12.85 -14.64
CA GLN A 315 -1.91 13.56 -14.90
C GLN A 315 -1.92 14.30 -16.23
N ARG A 316 -2.44 13.66 -17.28
CA ARG A 316 -2.54 14.25 -18.61
C ARG A 316 -3.44 15.49 -18.60
N VAL A 317 -4.66 15.38 -18.08
CA VAL A 317 -5.64 16.48 -18.07
C VAL A 317 -5.19 17.62 -17.16
N HIS A 318 -4.56 17.32 -16.01
CA HIS A 318 -3.97 18.35 -15.16
C HIS A 318 -2.79 19.08 -15.82
N ARG A 319 -1.98 18.38 -16.61
CA ARG A 319 -0.91 19.01 -17.40
C ARG A 319 -1.49 19.91 -18.49
N GLU A 320 -2.53 19.47 -19.20
CA GLU A 320 -3.24 20.28 -20.19
C GLU A 320 -3.83 21.55 -19.55
N LYS A 321 -4.44 21.42 -18.36
CA LYS A 321 -4.93 22.56 -17.57
C LYS A 321 -3.82 23.54 -17.22
N ALA A 322 -2.71 23.05 -16.67
CA ALA A 322 -1.58 23.90 -16.27
C ALA A 322 -0.96 24.64 -17.47
N ILE A 323 -0.87 23.98 -18.63
CA ILE A 323 -0.42 24.62 -19.87
C ILE A 323 -1.40 25.72 -20.27
N ALA A 324 -2.71 25.44 -20.30
CA ALA A 324 -3.73 26.41 -20.67
C ALA A 324 -3.75 27.64 -19.73
N GLU A 325 -3.58 27.42 -18.43
CA GLU A 325 -3.49 28.48 -17.42
C GLU A 325 -2.21 29.32 -17.58
N ALA A 326 -1.05 28.68 -17.79
CA ALA A 326 0.21 29.37 -18.04
C ALA A 326 0.15 30.19 -19.34
N GLU A 327 -0.44 29.62 -20.38
CA GLU A 327 -0.70 30.27 -21.66
C GLU A 327 -1.63 31.49 -21.55
N ALA A 328 -2.65 31.41 -20.69
CA ALA A 328 -3.52 32.53 -20.40
C ALA A 328 -2.81 33.62 -19.58
N ALA A 329 -2.02 33.23 -18.58
CA ALA A 329 -1.23 34.15 -17.74
C ALA A 329 -0.11 34.85 -18.52
N TRP A 330 0.54 34.17 -19.46
CA TRP A 330 1.52 34.76 -20.36
C TRP A 330 0.87 35.84 -21.24
N ARG A 331 -0.27 35.52 -21.86
CA ARG A 331 -0.99 36.48 -22.72
C ARG A 331 -1.51 37.69 -21.96
N SER A 332 -1.95 37.53 -20.71
CA SER A 332 -2.45 38.65 -19.89
C SER A 332 -1.34 39.55 -19.33
N SER A 333 -0.12 39.04 -19.18
CA SER A 333 1.04 39.80 -18.71
C SER A 333 1.86 40.44 -19.85
N TRP A 334 1.56 40.09 -21.10
CA TRP A 334 2.23 40.63 -22.28
C TRP A 334 1.69 42.01 -22.66
N TYR A 335 2.45 43.07 -22.37
CA TYR A 335 2.21 44.44 -22.85
C TYR A 335 3.19 44.78 -23.99
N GLU A 336 2.68 45.15 -25.16
CA GLU A 336 3.45 45.87 -26.18
C GLU A 336 3.45 47.36 -25.81
N GLY A 337 4.63 47.90 -25.49
CA GLY A 337 4.84 49.32 -25.15
C GLY A 337 4.95 50.23 -26.36
#